data_AF-A0A1D6LW24-F1
#
_entry.id   AF-A0A1D6LW24-F1
#
_cell.length_a   1.000
_cell.length_b   1.000
_cell.length_c   1.000
_cell.angle_alpha   90.00
_cell.angle_beta   90.00
_cell.angle_gamma   90.00
#
_symmetry.space_group_name_H-M   'P 1'
#
loop_
_entity.id
_entity.type
_entity.pdbx_description
1 polymer ?
#
loop_
_entity_poly.entity_id
_entity_poly.type
_entity_poly.pdbx_seq_one_letter_code
_entity_poly.pdbx_strand_id
1 'polypeptide(L)'
;MRKLKFHEQKLLKRHNFLEYKREGGHREALVTQRYRLVERDDYKKYNGICLMVQKLVNIIKQMDPRDPFRIQMTDLILDKL
;
A
#
# COMPACT_ATOMS: atom_id res chain seq x y z
N MET A 1 -4.60 -22.45 18.13
CA MET A 1 -5.89 -23.01 17.67
C MET A 1 -5.73 -24.46 17.30
N ARG A 2 -6.77 -25.27 17.53
CA ARG A 2 -6.82 -26.66 17.08
C ARG A 2 -6.93 -26.71 15.55
N LYS A 3 -6.32 -27.72 14.91
CA LYS A 3 -6.52 -27.99 13.48
C LYS A 3 -7.94 -28.49 13.22
N LEU A 4 -8.64 -27.85 12.29
CA LEU A 4 -10.00 -28.23 11.87
C LEU A 4 -9.97 -29.61 11.16
N LYS A 5 -10.99 -30.41 11.41
CA LYS A 5 -11.26 -31.65 10.66
C LYS A 5 -11.70 -31.30 9.23
N PHE A 6 -11.63 -32.27 8.33
CA PHE A 6 -11.99 -32.08 6.91
C PHE A 6 -13.39 -31.47 6.70
N HIS A 7 -14.40 -31.96 7.42
CA HIS A 7 -15.77 -31.45 7.32
C HIS A 7 -15.90 -30.01 7.86
N GLU A 8 -15.20 -29.69 8.94
CA GLU A 8 -15.17 -28.34 9.54
C GLU A 8 -14.50 -27.35 8.59
N GLN A 9 -13.37 -27.73 7.97
CA GLN A 9 -12.68 -26.91 6.98
C GLN A 9 -13.51 -26.71 5.70
N LYS A 10 -14.30 -27.72 5.30
CA LYS A 10 -15.20 -27.62 4.14
C LYS A 10 -16.33 -26.62 4.38
N LEU A 11 -16.82 -26.47 5.61
CA LEU A 11 -17.79 -25.46 6.00
C LEU A 11 -17.14 -24.09 6.18
N LEU A 12 -15.96 -24.04 6.81
CA LEU A 12 -15.26 -22.82 7.20
C LEU A 12 -14.13 -22.43 6.23
N LYS A 13 -14.37 -22.53 4.92
CA LYS A 13 -13.32 -22.28 3.89
C LYS A 13 -12.74 -20.87 3.89
N ARG A 14 -13.54 -19.87 4.28
CA ARG A 14 -13.12 -18.45 4.30
C ARG A 14 -12.69 -17.98 5.69
N HIS A 15 -12.61 -18.89 6.65
CA HIS A 15 -12.35 -18.56 8.03
C HIS A 15 -10.85 -18.62 8.31
N ASN A 16 -10.25 -17.47 8.53
CA ASN A 16 -8.88 -17.31 8.98
C ASN A 16 -8.87 -16.20 10.03
N PHE A 17 -8.27 -16.49 11.19
CA PHE A 17 -8.18 -15.53 12.30
C PHE A 17 -6.90 -14.70 12.26
N LEU A 18 -5.90 -15.14 11.50
CA LEU A 18 -4.61 -14.47 11.39
C LEU A 18 -4.59 -13.52 10.20
N GLU A 19 -5.26 -13.88 9.11
CA GLU A 19 -5.26 -13.10 7.87
C GLU A 19 -6.67 -12.70 7.48
N TYR A 20 -6.94 -11.40 7.51
CA TYR A 20 -8.18 -10.83 7.03
C TYR A 20 -7.97 -10.18 5.66
N LYS A 21 -8.90 -10.39 4.72
CA LYS A 21 -8.83 -9.82 3.36
C LYS A 21 -8.67 -8.30 3.35
N ARG A 22 -9.22 -7.60 4.34
CA ARG A 22 -9.17 -6.14 4.46
C ARG A 22 -7.75 -5.62 4.69
N GLU A 23 -6.89 -6.41 5.34
CA GLU A 23 -5.52 -6.00 5.66
C GLU A 23 -4.59 -6.09 4.44
N GLY A 24 -5.02 -6.76 3.36
CA GLY A 24 -4.21 -6.91 2.15
C GLY A 24 -2.91 -7.70 2.39
N GLY A 25 -2.91 -8.53 3.44
CA GLY A 25 -1.75 -9.31 3.90
C GLY A 25 -0.96 -8.62 5.02
N HIS A 26 0.26 -9.11 5.27
CA HIS A 26 1.12 -8.65 6.38
C HIS A 26 2.22 -7.67 5.94
N ARG A 27 2.00 -6.90 4.85
CA ARG A 27 3.04 -6.03 4.29
C ARG A 27 3.52 -4.95 5.27
N GLU A 28 2.58 -4.32 5.99
CA GLU A 28 2.91 -3.34 7.04
C GLU A 28 3.83 -3.94 8.09
N ALA A 29 3.46 -5.09 8.66
CA ALA A 29 4.28 -5.78 9.67
C ALA A 29 5.67 -6.19 9.14
N LEU A 30 5.75 -6.70 7.91
CA LEU A 30 7.01 -7.09 7.28
C LEU A 30 7.95 -5.90 7.07
N VAL A 31 7.42 -4.75 6.62
CA VAL A 31 8.21 -3.53 6.39
C VAL A 31 8.65 -2.92 7.71
N THR A 32 7.75 -2.83 8.69
CA THR A 32 8.06 -2.35 10.04
C THR A 32 9.15 -3.19 10.70
N GLN A 33 9.09 -4.52 10.58
CA GLN A 33 10.13 -5.41 11.11
C GLN A 33 11.45 -5.24 10.36
N ARG A 34 11.42 -5.15 9.03
CA ARG A 34 12.63 -5.04 8.19
C ARG A 34 13.41 -3.75 8.48
N TYR A 35 12.71 -2.62 8.56
CA TYR A 35 13.32 -1.30 8.75
C TYR A 35 13.31 -0.82 10.21
N ARG A 36 12.81 -1.66 11.13
CA ARG A 36 12.73 -1.37 12.57
C ARG A 36 12.04 -0.04 12.86
N LEU A 37 10.89 0.20 12.22
CA LEU A 37 10.08 1.38 12.52
C LEU A 37 9.62 1.32 13.98
N VAL A 38 9.78 2.44 14.69
CA VAL A 38 9.56 2.50 16.14
C VAL A 38 8.09 2.83 16.42
N GLU A 39 7.53 3.83 15.75
CA GLU A 39 6.12 4.14 15.93
C GLU A 39 5.24 3.20 15.10
N ARG A 40 4.12 2.79 15.70
CA ARG A 40 3.16 1.89 15.07
C ARG A 40 2.56 2.47 13.79
N ASP A 41 2.40 3.79 13.71
CA ASP A 41 1.72 4.44 12.59
C ASP A 41 2.66 5.02 11.52
N ASP A 42 3.99 4.91 11.69
CA ASP A 42 4.96 5.46 10.72
C ASP A 42 4.78 4.89 9.32
N TYR A 43 4.57 3.57 9.22
CA TYR A 43 4.29 2.93 7.94
C TYR A 43 3.08 3.55 7.25
N LYS A 44 1.99 3.80 7.99
CA LYS A 44 0.77 4.39 7.43
C LYS A 44 0.98 5.84 7.00
N LYS A 45 1.73 6.63 7.79
CA LYS A 45 2.08 8.01 7.43
C LYS A 45 2.88 8.05 6.12
N TYR A 46 3.94 7.25 6.02
CA TYR A 46 4.78 7.19 4.82
C TYR A 46 4.02 6.65 3.60
N ASN A 47 3.22 5.60 3.78
CA ASN A 47 2.37 5.08 2.73
C ASN A 47 1.34 6.13 2.26
N GLY A 48 0.79 6.92 3.19
CA GLY A 48 -0.09 8.04 2.87
C GLY A 48 0.56 9.08 1.96
N ILE A 49 1.81 9.47 2.27
CA ILE A 49 2.60 10.40 1.44
C ILE A 49 2.84 9.81 0.05
N CYS A 50 3.27 8.54 -0.02
CA CYS A 50 3.50 7.85 -1.29
C CYS A 50 2.21 7.80 -2.15
N LEU A 51 1.07 7.49 -1.55
CA LEU A 51 -0.23 7.49 -2.23
C LEU A 51 -0.63 8.89 -2.71
N MET A 52 -0.32 9.95 -1.97
CA MET A 52 -0.57 11.33 -2.41
C MET A 52 0.29 11.69 -3.63
N VAL A 53 1.57 11.35 -3.62
CA VAL A 53 2.47 11.53 -4.77
C VAL A 53 1.98 10.71 -5.97
N GLN A 54 1.59 9.45 -5.76
CA GLN A 54 1.07 8.59 -6.82
C GLN A 54 -0.22 9.14 -7.44
N LYS A 55 -1.13 9.71 -6.62
CA LYS A 55 -2.32 10.40 -7.13
C LYS A 55 -1.95 11.58 -8.01
N LEU A 56 -1.00 12.41 -7.59
CA LEU A 56 -0.52 13.55 -8.36
C LEU A 56 0.09 13.11 -9.71
N VAL A 57 0.98 12.12 -9.68
CA VAL A 57 1.62 11.56 -10.88
C VAL A 57 0.56 10.96 -11.83
N ASN A 58 -0.45 10.28 -11.29
CA ASN A 58 -1.54 9.74 -12.11
C ASN A 58 -2.34 10.85 -12.80
N ILE A 59 -2.58 11.99 -12.15
CA ILE A 59 -3.26 13.15 -12.77
C ILE A 59 -2.40 13.72 -13.89
N ILE A 60 -1.11 13.96 -13.65
CA ILE A 60 -0.16 14.49 -14.64
C ILE A 60 -0.05 13.56 -15.85
N LYS A 61 -0.06 12.24 -15.62
CA LYS A 61 0.00 11.23 -16.68
C LYS A 61 -1.20 11.31 -17.64
N GLN A 62 -2.38 11.72 -17.17
CA GLN A 62 -3.59 11.84 -18.00
C GLN A 62 -3.62 13.13 -18.84
N MET A 63 -2.72 14.08 -18.59
CA MET A 63 -2.61 15.32 -19.38
C MET A 63 -1.95 15.06 -20.73
N ASP A 64 -2.16 15.95 -21.70
CA ASP A 64 -1.53 15.85 -23.02
C ASP A 64 0.01 15.87 -22.88
N PRO A 65 0.75 14.97 -23.55
CA PRO A 65 2.21 14.94 -23.50
C PRO A 65 2.91 16.23 -23.93
N ARG A 66 2.27 17.06 -24.76
CA ARG A 66 2.81 18.31 -25.30
C ARG A 66 2.49 19.52 -24.45
N ASP A 67 1.66 19.38 -23.42
CA ASP A 67 1.31 20.47 -22.52
C ASP A 67 2.57 20.93 -21.75
N PRO A 68 2.99 22.20 -21.87
CA PRO A 68 4.12 22.74 -21.11
C PRO A 68 3.96 22.57 -19.59
N PHE A 69 2.72 22.61 -19.07
CA PHE A 69 2.44 22.44 -17.66
C PHE A 69 2.79 21.03 -17.17
N ARG A 70 2.50 20.01 -17.98
CA ARG A 70 2.85 18.62 -17.67
C ARG A 70 4.36 18.46 -17.55
N ILE A 71 5.12 19.05 -18.48
CA ILE A 71 6.59 18.96 -18.49
C ILE A 71 7.15 19.63 -17.23
N GLN A 72 6.76 20.89 -16.96
CA GLN A 72 7.20 21.63 -15.78
C GLN A 72 6.87 20.92 -14.47
N MET A 73 5.64 20.40 -14.33
CA MET A 73 5.24 19.70 -13.11
C MET A 73 5.94 18.34 -12.95
N THR A 74 6.27 17.67 -14.06
CA THR A 74 7.05 16.43 -14.02
C THR A 74 8.47 16.72 -13.53
N ASP A 75 9.12 17.74 -14.08
CA ASP A 75 10.47 18.15 -13.69
C ASP A 75 10.52 18.55 -12.21
N LEU A 76 9.56 19.36 -11.74
CA LEU A 76 9.47 19.77 -10.33
C LEU A 76 9.29 18.59 -9.37
N ILE A 77 8.53 17.57 -9.76
CA ILE A 77 8.35 16.37 -8.93
C ILE A 77 9.63 15.54 -8.90
N LEU A 78 10.31 15.40 -10.04
CA LEU A 78 11.56 14.65 -10.14
C LEU A 78 12.70 15.33 -9.37
N ASP A 79 12.79 16.66 -9.39
CA ASP A 79 13.82 17.39 -8.65
C ASP A 79 13.63 17.32 -7.13
N LYS A 80 12.38 17.16 -6.68
CA LYS A 80 12.03 17.16 -5.25
C LYS A 80 12.15 15.79 -4.58
N LEU A 81 11.99 14.71 -5.34
CA LEU A 81 12.02 13.32 -4.86
C LEU A 81 13.45 12.76 -4.87
#